data_AF-A0A8N5EN99-F1
#
_entry.id   AF-A0A8N5EN99-F1
#
_cell.length_a   1.000
_cell.length_b   1.000
_cell.length_c   1.000
_cell.angle_alpha   90.00
_cell.angle_beta   90.00
_cell.angle_gamma   90.00
#
_symmetry.space_group_name_H-M   'P 1'
#
loop_
_entity.id
_entity.type
_entity.pdbx_description
1 polymer ?
#
loop_
_entity_poly.entity_id
_entity_poly.type
_entity_poly.pdbx_seq_one_letter_code
_entity_poly.pdbx_strand_id
1 'polypeptide(L)'
;MLGAKPPKKAHMNYRTYQEKLKEKKAVKDADKEKEHKGDSLKKKKKKKQKEQERKAKRKKSVPSIWPAGQVGKFRNGTLILQSRDIKKIKSSKVSK
;
A
#
# COMPACT_ATOMS: atom_id res chain seq x y z
N MET A 1 4.35 -30.63 -9.51
CA MET A 1 5.23 -30.62 -8.31
C MET A 1 4.38 -31.01 -7.11
N LEU A 2 4.78 -32.02 -6.34
CA LEU A 2 4.14 -32.33 -5.05
C LEU A 2 4.38 -31.14 -4.11
N GLY A 3 3.35 -30.34 -3.85
CA GLY A 3 3.41 -29.12 -3.02
C GLY A 3 3.58 -29.41 -1.54
N ALA A 4 4.63 -30.14 -1.18
CA ALA A 4 4.92 -30.53 0.19
C ALA A 4 5.25 -29.30 1.06
N LYS A 5 4.88 -29.39 2.34
CA LYS A 5 5.16 -28.34 3.31
C LYS A 5 6.67 -28.24 3.56
N PRO A 6 7.25 -27.03 3.53
CA PRO A 6 8.67 -26.86 3.82
C PRO A 6 8.99 -27.25 5.27
N PRO A 7 10.21 -27.77 5.51
CA PRO A 7 10.62 -28.20 6.84
C PRO A 7 10.66 -27.03 7.83
N LYS A 8 10.47 -27.35 9.11
CA LYS A 8 10.53 -26.36 10.19
C LYS A 8 11.96 -25.82 10.30
N LYS A 9 12.09 -24.51 10.50
CA LYS A 9 13.40 -23.88 10.71
C LYS A 9 13.94 -24.27 12.08
N ALA A 10 15.25 -24.48 12.16
CA ALA A 10 15.94 -24.62 13.44
C ALA A 10 15.73 -23.37 14.30
N HIS A 11 15.72 -23.57 15.62
CA HIS A 11 15.63 -22.48 16.56
C HIS A 11 16.85 -21.55 16.39
N MET A 12 16.61 -20.25 16.31
CA MET A 12 17.65 -19.23 16.20
C MET A 12 17.36 -18.13 17.21
N ASN A 13 18.41 -17.59 17.83
CA ASN A 13 18.29 -16.44 18.71
C ASN A 13 17.74 -15.22 17.95
N TYR A 14 16.83 -14.48 18.58
CA TYR A 14 16.17 -13.35 17.92
C TYR A 14 17.13 -12.24 17.48
N ARG A 15 18.18 -11.98 18.27
CA ARG A 15 19.17 -10.95 17.95
C ARG A 15 19.94 -11.27 16.67
N THR A 16 20.41 -12.50 16.55
CA THR A 16 21.14 -12.96 15.35
C THR A 16 20.23 -13.04 14.13
N TYR A 17 18.94 -13.33 14.32
CA TYR A 17 17.96 -13.28 13.24
C TYR A 17 17.77 -11.86 12.68
N GLN A 18 17.72 -10.84 13.56
CA GLN A 18 17.58 -9.44 13.14
C GLN A 18 18.81 -8.92 12.40
N GLU A 19 20.02 -9.31 12.80
CA GLU A 19 21.26 -8.95 12.12
C GLU A 19 21.29 -9.53 10.69
N LYS A 20 20.98 -10.82 10.55
CA LYS A 20 20.86 -11.49 9.24
C LYS A 20 19.82 -10.83 8.33
N LEU A 21 18.72 -10.29 8.88
CA LEU A 21 17.73 -9.56 8.10
C LEU A 21 18.27 -8.21 7.60
N LYS A 22 19.07 -7.50 8.39
CA LYS A 22 19.70 -6.24 7.98
C LYS A 22 20.75 -6.48 6.90
N GLU A 23 21.60 -7.50 7.06
CA GLU A 23 22.58 -7.91 6.07
C GLU A 23 21.93 -8.30 4.74
N LYS A 24 20.89 -9.14 4.77
CA LYS A 24 20.16 -9.54 3.56
C LYS A 24 19.45 -8.38 2.87
N LYS A 25 19.00 -7.37 3.61
CA LYS A 25 18.43 -6.15 3.02
C LYS A 25 19.51 -5.34 2.31
N ALA A 26 20.65 -5.11 2.97
CA ALA A 26 21.78 -4.40 2.37
C ALA A 26 22.30 -5.07 1.09
N VAL A 27 22.44 -6.40 1.09
CA VAL A 27 22.86 -7.15 -0.10
C VAL A 27 21.83 -7.04 -1.23
N LYS A 28 20.52 -7.16 -0.93
CA LYS A 28 19.46 -7.02 -1.94
C LYS A 28 19.36 -5.62 -2.51
N ASP A 29 19.64 -4.59 -1.71
CA ASP A 29 19.57 -3.21 -2.19
C ASP A 29 20.79 -2.87 -3.06
N ALA A 30 21.96 -3.46 -2.78
CA ALA A 30 23.12 -3.39 -3.68
C ALA A 30 22.96 -4.20 -4.99
N ASP A 31 22.20 -5.31 -4.95
CA ASP A 31 21.91 -6.13 -6.13
C ASP A 31 20.89 -5.46 -7.06
N LYS A 32 19.88 -4.78 -6.49
CA LYS A 32 18.95 -3.93 -7.25
C LYS A 32 19.63 -2.77 -7.95
N GLU A 33 20.72 -2.22 -7.40
CA GLU A 33 21.53 -1.21 -8.09
C GLU A 33 22.25 -1.75 -9.32
N LYS A 34 22.57 -3.06 -9.35
CA LYS A 34 23.20 -3.72 -10.50
C LYS A 34 22.19 -4.21 -11.55
N GLU A 35 20.98 -4.64 -11.15
CA GLU A 35 19.92 -5.07 -12.07
C GLU A 35 19.29 -3.90 -12.86
N HIS A 36 19.47 -2.64 -12.46
CA HIS A 36 18.96 -1.49 -13.20
C HIS A 36 19.76 -1.13 -14.47
N LYS A 37 20.86 -1.83 -14.80
CA LYS A 37 21.63 -1.59 -16.04
C LYS A 37 21.38 -2.59 -17.18
N GLY A 38 20.43 -3.52 -17.04
CA GLY A 38 20.29 -4.59 -18.03
C GLY A 38 18.91 -5.20 -18.16
N ASP A 39 17.85 -4.41 -18.33
CA ASP A 39 16.76 -4.90 -19.18
C ASP A 39 15.90 -3.76 -19.76
N SER A 40 16.29 -3.30 -20.95
CA SER A 40 15.51 -2.40 -21.78
C SER A 40 14.36 -3.15 -22.45
N LEU A 41 13.23 -3.31 -21.76
CA LEU A 41 11.97 -3.74 -22.37
C LEU A 41 10.95 -2.59 -22.42
N LYS A 42 11.04 -1.87 -23.55
CA LYS A 42 9.98 -1.14 -24.26
C LYS A 42 8.59 -1.21 -23.60
N LYS A 43 8.08 -0.08 -23.09
CA LYS A 43 6.71 0.41 -23.39
C LYS A 43 6.41 1.82 -22.85
N LYS A 44 6.21 2.73 -23.80
CA LYS A 44 5.26 3.86 -23.79
C LYS A 44 5.40 4.91 -22.67
N LYS A 45 6.39 5.79 -22.82
CA LYS A 45 6.41 7.13 -22.21
C LYS A 45 5.92 8.18 -23.23
N LYS A 46 4.67 8.08 -23.68
CA LYS A 46 4.00 9.13 -24.48
C LYS A 46 2.47 9.02 -24.40
N LYS A 47 1.92 9.14 -23.18
CA LYS A 47 0.46 9.33 -22.95
C LYS A 47 0.10 9.97 -21.60
N LYS A 48 1.08 10.54 -20.88
CA LYS A 48 0.88 11.05 -19.51
C LYS A 48 0.29 12.46 -19.42
N GLN A 49 -0.03 13.12 -20.55
CA GLN A 49 -0.59 14.48 -20.56
C GLN A 49 -2.07 14.56 -20.99
N LYS A 50 -2.71 13.46 -21.46
CA LYS A 50 -4.13 13.48 -21.89
C LYS A 50 -5.08 12.64 -21.01
N GLU A 51 -4.59 12.15 -19.87
CA GLU A 51 -5.35 11.25 -18.97
C GLU A 51 -5.78 11.93 -17.65
N GLN A 52 -5.70 13.26 -17.58
CA GLN A 52 -6.36 14.02 -16.51
C GLN A 52 -7.86 14.28 -16.80
N GLU A 53 -8.30 14.09 -18.05
CA GLU A 53 -9.67 14.42 -18.48
C GLU A 53 -10.69 13.28 -18.42
N ARG A 54 -10.26 12.02 -18.28
CA ARG A 54 -11.20 10.87 -18.29
C ARG A 54 -11.28 10.18 -16.94
N LYS A 55 -12.12 10.75 -16.08
CA LYS A 55 -12.70 10.08 -14.92
C LYS A 55 -13.29 8.71 -15.33
N ALA A 56 -13.37 7.82 -14.35
CA ALA A 56 -14.05 6.52 -14.39
C ALA A 56 -13.31 5.38 -15.10
N LYS A 57 -12.42 4.67 -14.38
CA LYS A 57 -12.45 3.19 -14.17
C LYS A 57 -11.38 2.84 -13.10
N ARG A 58 -11.45 3.46 -11.91
CA ARG A 58 -10.59 3.03 -10.80
C ARG A 58 -11.08 1.66 -10.34
N LYS A 59 -10.20 0.66 -10.42
CA LYS A 59 -10.41 -0.69 -9.90
C LYS A 59 -10.95 -0.59 -8.47
N LYS A 60 -12.05 -1.30 -8.16
CA LYS A 60 -12.53 -1.50 -6.79
C LYS A 60 -11.52 -2.37 -6.06
N SER A 61 -10.44 -1.79 -5.57
CA SER A 61 -9.69 -2.38 -4.45
C SER A 61 -10.58 -2.21 -3.24
N VAL A 62 -11.29 -3.25 -2.83
CA VAL A 62 -12.15 -3.25 -1.64
C VAL A 62 -11.35 -2.76 -0.44
N PRO A 63 -11.85 -1.76 0.32
CA PRO A 63 -11.41 -1.62 1.69
C PRO A 63 -12.63 -1.26 2.54
N SER A 64 -13.43 -2.23 2.98
CA SER A 64 -14.51 -1.87 3.89
C SER A 64 -14.95 -2.97 4.85
N ILE A 65 -14.02 -3.49 5.66
CA ILE A 65 -14.35 -3.83 7.06
C ILE A 65 -14.39 -2.51 7.85
N TRP A 66 -15.23 -1.58 7.42
CA TRP A 66 -15.32 -0.26 8.03
C TRP A 66 -16.65 -0.25 8.78
N PRO A 67 -16.67 0.14 10.06
CA PRO A 67 -17.93 0.21 10.79
C PRO A 67 -18.84 1.19 10.07
N ALA A 68 -19.98 0.68 9.60
CA ALA A 68 -21.01 1.51 8.98
C ALA A 68 -21.43 2.58 9.99
N GLY A 69 -21.35 3.86 9.60
CA GLY A 69 -21.69 5.00 10.45
C GLY A 69 -20.50 5.87 10.89
N GLN A 70 -19.26 5.41 10.71
CA GLN A 70 -18.09 6.24 11.01
C GLN A 70 -17.92 7.37 9.98
N VAL A 71 -17.73 8.61 10.45
CA VAL A 71 -17.42 9.78 9.62
C VAL A 71 -15.91 9.99 9.58
N GLY A 72 -15.30 9.98 8.40
CA GLY A 72 -13.86 10.20 8.22
C GLY A 72 -12.95 9.06 8.68
N LYS A 73 -11.64 9.32 8.67
CA LYS A 73 -10.57 8.37 9.04
C LYS A 73 -9.82 8.89 10.26
N PHE A 74 -9.71 8.08 11.30
CA PHE A 74 -8.85 8.42 12.44
C PHE A 74 -7.42 7.91 12.19
N ARG A 75 -6.43 8.81 12.27
CA ARG A 75 -5.01 8.47 12.10
C ARG A 75 -4.16 9.36 12.99
N ASN A 76 -3.22 8.77 13.73
CA ASN A 76 -2.26 9.48 14.56
C ASN A 76 -2.91 10.48 15.55
N GLY A 77 -4.05 10.13 16.16
CA GLY A 77 -4.76 11.02 17.09
C GLY A 77 -5.68 12.05 16.43
N THR A 78 -5.70 12.15 15.10
CA THR A 78 -6.46 13.18 14.37
C THR A 78 -7.54 12.55 13.48
N LEU A 79 -8.74 13.16 13.48
CA LEU A 79 -9.83 12.80 12.58
C LEU A 79 -9.69 13.52 11.23
N ILE A 80 -9.46 12.75 10.17
CA ILE A 80 -9.31 13.23 8.81
C ILE A 80 -10.67 13.11 8.10
N LEU A 81 -11.28 14.26 7.78
CA LEU A 81 -12.57 14.33 7.09
C LEU A 81 -12.40 14.60 5.59
N GLN A 82 -13.14 13.88 4.74
CA GLN A 82 -13.26 14.21 3.32
C GLN A 82 -14.41 15.20 3.10
N SER A 83 -14.44 15.87 1.95
CA SER A 83 -15.53 16.80 1.61
C SER A 83 -16.91 16.14 1.62
N ARG A 84 -16.99 14.83 1.37
CA ARG A 84 -18.24 14.05 1.47
C ARG A 84 -18.72 13.94 2.91
N ASP A 85 -17.82 13.65 3.84
CA ASP A 85 -18.12 13.55 5.27
C ASP A 85 -18.57 14.90 5.81
N ILE A 86 -17.87 15.97 5.44
CA ILE A 86 -18.23 17.35 5.83
C ILE A 86 -19.63 17.71 5.30
N LYS A 87 -19.93 17.39 4.05
CA LYS A 87 -21.27 17.62 3.48
C LYS A 87 -22.34 16.87 4.25
N LYS A 88 -22.10 15.59 4.61
CA LYS A 88 -23.01 14.77 5.41
C LYS A 88 -23.29 15.40 6.77
N ILE A 89 -22.26 15.89 7.46
CA ILE A 89 -22.38 16.56 8.76
C ILE A 89 -23.18 17.87 8.64
N LYS A 90 -22.92 18.66 7.58
CA LYS A 90 -23.63 19.92 7.36
C LYS A 90 -25.08 19.72 6.96
N SER A 91 -25.39 18.66 6.20
CA SER A 91 -26.76 18.34 5.79
C SER A 91 -27.60 17.73 6.92
N SER A 92 -26.97 17.06 7.89
CA SER A 92 -27.66 16.47 9.04
C SER A 92 -27.83 17.43 10.21
N LYS A 93 -27.60 18.74 10.01
CA LYS A 93 -27.73 19.74 11.08
C LYS A 93 -29.19 19.81 11.51
N VAL A 94 -29.52 19.12 12.60
CA VAL A 94 -30.75 19.36 13.37
C VAL A 94 -30.68 20.81 13.83
N SER A 95 -31.57 21.65 13.32
CA SER A 95 -31.89 22.93 13.94
C SER A 95 -32.29 22.64 15.38
N LYS A 96 -31.53 23.17 16.34
CA LYS A 96 -31.94 23.17 17.74
C LYS A 96 -33.14 24.07 17.91
#